data_AF-A0A0R2CLL7-F1
#
_entry.id   AF-A0A0R2CLL7-F1
#
_cell.length_a   1.000
_cell.length_b   1.000
_cell.length_c   1.000
_cell.angle_alpha   90.00
_cell.angle_beta   90.00
_cell.angle_gamma   90.00
#
_symmetry.space_group_name_H-M   'P 1'
#
loop_
_entity.id
_entity.type
_entity.pdbx_description
1 polymer ?
#
loop_
_entity_poly.entity_id
_entity_poly.type
_entity_poly.pdbx_seq_one_letter_code
_entity_poly.pdbx_strand_id
1 'polypeptide(L)'
;MNEFWQIIIGSGLSTAIINGIFSLIRLKQDAKDKKELEDIKEQFVSQQSSIKQDLANIGHNTQYMFDFKVKIYSELNEKLIIAVDMSTLIVPTVENNLPKDEKEKNKEINRRDVDFCEAFNEFTKVQRKYMPFYDDNIIVETDNMIDEMGKLRIFFRYKYVDTSMRSFVDSQMKEIEMIHNNLTDNTKKVSNMIKNIFDNELDSK
;
A
#
# COMPACT_ATOMS: atom_id res chain seq x y z
N MET A 1 -8.06 53.69 6.02
CA MET A 1 -8.61 53.22 4.74
C MET A 1 -7.80 52.02 4.30
N ASN A 2 -8.48 50.88 4.20
CA ASN A 2 -8.22 49.62 3.47
C ASN A 2 -7.00 48.81 3.96
N GLU A 3 -7.15 47.69 4.68
CA GLU A 3 -7.92 46.45 4.44
C GLU A 3 -7.50 45.61 3.20
N PHE A 4 -7.48 44.29 3.42
CA PHE A 4 -7.46 43.15 2.48
C PHE A 4 -6.12 42.89 1.76
N TRP A 5 -5.35 41.82 2.09
CA TRP A 5 -5.77 40.42 2.19
C TRP A 5 -4.91 39.57 3.15
N GLN A 6 -5.58 38.82 4.04
CA GLN A 6 -5.14 37.51 4.52
C GLN A 6 -5.37 36.43 3.42
N ILE A 7 -4.87 35.21 3.65
CA ILE A 7 -5.42 33.88 3.25
C ILE A 7 -4.49 33.02 2.36
N ILE A 8 -3.97 31.94 2.98
CA ILE A 8 -3.77 30.55 2.48
C ILE A 8 -2.92 30.36 1.21
N ILE A 9 -1.69 29.82 1.34
CA ILE A 9 -1.22 28.69 0.50
C ILE A 9 -0.26 27.82 1.33
N GLY A 10 -0.63 26.56 1.51
CA GLY A 10 0.19 25.49 2.08
C GLY A 10 -0.63 24.23 2.40
N SER A 11 -1.93 24.41 2.65
CA SER A 11 -2.94 23.35 2.77
C SER A 11 -3.49 22.84 1.43
N GLY A 12 -3.00 23.38 0.30
CA GLY A 12 -3.47 23.02 -1.06
C GLY A 12 -2.66 21.90 -1.75
N LEU A 13 -1.44 21.61 -1.29
CA LEU A 13 -0.62 20.54 -1.87
C LEU A 13 -0.90 19.18 -1.24
N SER A 14 -1.42 19.12 -0.01
CA SER A 14 -1.79 17.86 0.63
C SER A 14 -3.12 17.32 0.10
N THR A 15 -4.12 18.18 -0.13
CA THR A 15 -5.44 17.76 -0.62
C THR A 15 -5.45 17.38 -2.11
N ALA A 16 -4.59 17.98 -2.95
CA ALA A 16 -4.48 17.62 -4.37
C ALA A 16 -3.79 16.26 -4.60
N ILE A 17 -2.82 15.89 -3.76
CA ILE A 17 -2.18 14.56 -3.80
C ILE A 17 -3.15 13.50 -3.26
N ILE A 18 -3.92 13.84 -2.22
CA ILE A 18 -4.95 12.96 -1.66
C ILE A 18 -6.10 12.74 -2.65
N ASN A 19 -6.53 13.77 -3.41
CA ASN A 19 -7.62 13.65 -4.37
C ASN A 19 -7.20 13.10 -5.75
N GLY A 20 -5.94 13.29 -6.16
CA GLY A 20 -5.44 12.83 -7.46
C GLY A 20 -5.27 11.32 -7.61
N ILE A 21 -5.20 10.60 -6.49
CA ILE A 21 -5.02 9.14 -6.43
C ILE A 21 -6.36 8.37 -6.48
N PHE A 22 -7.50 9.07 -6.30
CA PHE A 22 -8.83 8.45 -6.19
C PHE A 22 -9.44 7.90 -7.49
N SER A 23 -8.79 8.04 -8.66
CA SER A 23 -9.46 7.75 -9.94
C SER A 23 -9.08 6.45 -10.65
N LEU A 24 -8.10 5.65 -10.17
CA LEU A 24 -7.55 4.55 -10.99
C LEU A 24 -7.81 3.11 -10.52
N ILE A 25 -8.34 2.87 -9.33
CA ILE A 25 -8.53 1.48 -8.85
C ILE A 25 -10.02 1.15 -8.81
N ARG A 26 -10.56 0.89 -10.01
CA ARG A 26 -11.86 0.30 -10.23
C ARG A 26 -11.63 -1.11 -10.78
N LEU A 27 -11.72 -2.12 -9.92
CA LEU A 27 -12.43 -3.41 -10.15
C LEU A 27 -11.90 -4.54 -9.24
N LYS A 28 -12.81 -5.04 -8.38
CA LYS A 28 -12.85 -6.38 -7.74
C LYS A 28 -11.89 -6.67 -6.56
N GLN A 29 -12.04 -5.94 -5.46
CA GLN A 29 -11.95 -6.53 -4.10
C GLN A 29 -13.36 -6.57 -3.51
N ASP A 30 -13.66 -7.60 -2.71
CA ASP A 30 -14.94 -7.71 -2.02
C ASP A 30 -15.24 -6.42 -1.25
N ALA A 31 -16.43 -5.85 -1.47
CA ALA A 31 -16.80 -4.52 -0.96
C ALA A 31 -16.65 -4.38 0.57
N LYS A 32 -16.58 -5.50 1.29
CA LYS A 32 -16.33 -5.58 2.73
C LYS A 32 -14.88 -5.28 3.08
N ASP A 33 -13.91 -5.94 2.44
CA ASP A 33 -12.48 -5.71 2.71
C ASP A 33 -12.07 -4.30 2.34
N LYS A 34 -12.65 -3.75 1.26
CA LYS A 34 -12.45 -2.36 0.86
C LYS A 34 -12.94 -1.38 1.94
N LYS A 35 -14.16 -1.58 2.44
CA LYS A 35 -14.74 -0.71 3.46
C LYS A 35 -13.93 -0.76 4.76
N GLU A 36 -13.49 -1.94 5.17
CA GLU A 36 -12.63 -2.10 6.35
C GLU A 36 -11.28 -1.38 6.17
N LEU A 37 -10.69 -1.44 4.98
CA LEU A 37 -9.44 -0.73 4.68
C LEU A 37 -9.62 0.80 4.68
N GLU A 38 -10.74 1.28 4.12
CA GLU A 38 -11.13 2.69 4.15
C GLU A 38 -11.38 3.15 5.60
N ASP A 39 -12.07 2.37 6.42
CA ASP A 39 -12.34 2.65 7.83
C ASP A 39 -11.02 2.72 8.64
N ILE A 40 -10.08 1.80 8.41
CA ILE A 40 -8.74 1.82 9.04
C ILE A 40 -7.98 3.09 8.64
N LYS A 41 -8.04 3.48 7.37
CA LYS A 41 -7.40 4.69 6.86
C LYS A 41 -8.01 5.96 7.49
N GLU A 42 -9.33 6.05 7.61
CA GLU A 42 -10.01 7.18 8.23
C GLU A 42 -9.69 7.30 9.73
N GLN A 43 -9.70 6.17 10.45
CA GLN A 43 -9.31 6.13 11.86
C GLN A 43 -7.86 6.59 12.04
N PHE A 44 -6.97 6.16 11.17
CA PHE A 44 -5.57 6.55 11.19
C PHE A 44 -5.39 8.06 11.02
N VAL A 45 -6.09 8.68 10.06
CA VAL A 45 -6.07 10.14 9.86
C VAL A 45 -6.62 10.91 11.07
N SER A 46 -7.68 10.38 11.68
CA SER A 46 -8.27 10.97 12.89
C SER A 46 -7.31 10.93 14.08
N GLN A 47 -6.67 9.79 14.32
CA GLN A 47 -5.70 9.61 15.42
C GLN A 47 -4.46 10.49 15.26
N GLN A 48 -3.94 10.61 14.03
CA GLN A 48 -2.84 11.54 13.73
C GLN A 48 -3.16 12.98 14.10
N SER A 49 -4.40 13.41 13.85
CA SER A 49 -4.84 14.78 14.13
C SER A 49 -4.88 15.04 15.65
N SER A 50 -5.31 14.06 16.44
CA SER A 50 -5.33 14.14 17.91
C SER A 50 -3.92 14.28 18.50
N ILE A 51 -2.98 13.42 18.08
CA ILE A 51 -1.64 13.40 18.67
C ILE A 51 -0.86 14.68 18.36
N LYS A 52 -1.03 15.24 17.15
CA LYS A 52 -0.43 16.53 16.78
C LYS A 52 -0.91 17.66 17.68
N GLN A 53 -2.16 17.63 18.10
CA GLN A 53 -2.71 18.63 19.01
C GLN A 53 -2.11 18.51 20.42
N ASP A 54 -1.86 17.29 20.89
CA ASP A 54 -1.27 17.04 22.21
C ASP A 54 0.24 17.31 22.27
N LEU A 55 0.96 17.10 21.17
CA LEU A 55 2.41 17.33 21.10
C LEU A 55 2.78 18.79 20.85
N ALA A 56 1.86 19.61 20.31
CA ALA A 56 2.02 21.07 20.23
C ALA A 56 2.27 21.69 21.63
N ASN A 57 1.86 20.99 22.69
CA ASN A 57 2.02 21.41 24.08
C ASN A 57 3.33 20.94 24.75
N ILE A 58 4.12 20.03 24.14
CA ILE A 58 5.28 19.35 24.79
C ILE A 58 6.65 19.77 24.21
N GLY A 59 6.68 20.70 23.25
CA GLY A 59 7.90 21.33 22.73
C GLY A 59 8.31 20.88 21.33
N HIS A 60 9.04 21.76 20.63
CA HIS A 60 9.27 21.67 19.18
C HIS A 60 10.01 20.41 18.70
N ASN A 61 10.99 19.89 19.44
CA ASN A 61 11.78 18.73 19.01
C ASN A 61 10.99 17.41 19.08
N THR A 62 10.14 17.25 20.08
CA THR A 62 9.28 16.06 20.24
C THR A 62 8.18 16.04 19.18
N GLN A 63 7.59 17.21 18.88
CA GLN A 63 6.62 17.36 17.79
C GLN A 63 7.24 17.02 16.43
N TYR A 64 8.44 17.53 16.13
CA TYR A 64 9.11 17.26 14.85
C TYR A 64 9.40 15.76 14.64
N MET A 65 9.90 15.08 15.68
CA MET A 65 10.19 13.65 15.61
C MET A 65 8.91 12.83 15.41
N PHE A 66 7.83 13.20 16.08
CA PHE A 66 6.53 12.58 15.89
C PHE A 66 5.98 12.81 14.49
N ASP A 67 5.99 14.05 13.99
CA ASP A 67 5.54 14.38 12.63
C ASP A 67 6.33 13.63 11.57
N PHE A 68 7.63 13.43 11.81
CA PHE A 68 8.49 12.61 10.97
C PHE A 68 8.06 11.13 11.00
N LYS A 69 7.86 10.53 12.18
CA LYS A 69 7.35 9.15 12.32
C LYS A 69 6.01 8.97 11.60
N VAL A 70 5.06 9.87 11.83
CA VAL A 70 3.75 9.87 11.16
C VAL A 70 3.92 9.87 9.65
N LYS A 71 4.78 10.73 9.12
CA LYS A 71 5.03 10.83 7.69
C LYS A 71 5.58 9.51 7.12
N ILE A 72 6.63 8.94 7.70
CA ILE A 72 7.27 7.75 7.15
C ILE A 72 6.38 6.50 7.22
N TYR A 73 5.57 6.36 8.27
CA TYR A 73 4.64 5.24 8.44
C TYR A 73 3.40 5.39 7.55
N SER A 74 2.91 6.62 7.36
CA SER A 74 1.83 6.89 6.40
C SER A 74 2.27 6.59 4.97
N GLU A 75 3.48 7.04 4.59
CA GLU A 75 4.05 6.80 3.26
C GLU A 75 4.25 5.29 3.02
N LEU A 76 4.76 4.55 4.02
CA LEU A 76 4.88 3.10 3.95
C LEU A 76 3.53 2.40 3.73
N ASN A 77 2.55 2.73 4.58
CA ASN A 77 1.24 2.08 4.54
C ASN A 77 0.51 2.37 3.22
N GLU A 78 0.58 3.60 2.72
CA GLU A 78 0.02 3.96 1.41
C GLU A 78 0.63 3.14 0.28
N LYS A 79 1.97 3.06 0.21
CA LYS A 79 2.63 2.30 -0.87
C LYS A 79 2.41 0.80 -0.75
N LEU A 80 2.36 0.28 0.47
CA LEU A 80 2.01 -1.13 0.72
C LEU A 80 0.63 -1.46 0.15
N ILE A 81 -0.40 -0.69 0.51
CA ILE A 81 -1.78 -0.89 0.04
C ILE A 81 -1.82 -0.88 -1.49
N ILE A 82 -1.18 0.11 -2.13
CA ILE A 82 -1.14 0.21 -3.60
C ILE A 82 -0.46 -1.01 -4.21
N ALA A 83 0.66 -1.49 -3.65
CA ALA A 83 1.37 -2.66 -4.17
C ALA A 83 0.53 -3.95 -4.04
N VAL A 84 -0.18 -4.12 -2.92
CA VAL A 84 -1.07 -5.26 -2.69
C VAL A 84 -2.28 -5.21 -3.63
N ASP A 85 -2.89 -4.04 -3.82
CA ASP A 85 -3.98 -3.86 -4.77
C ASP A 85 -3.52 -4.20 -6.20
N MET A 86 -2.34 -3.73 -6.62
CA MET A 86 -1.79 -4.07 -7.93
C MET A 86 -1.38 -5.54 -8.06
N SER A 87 -1.08 -6.22 -6.94
CA SER A 87 -0.81 -7.67 -6.96
C SER A 87 -2.01 -8.48 -7.45
N THR A 88 -3.25 -8.00 -7.24
CA THR A 88 -4.47 -8.65 -7.74
C THR A 88 -4.47 -8.81 -9.27
N LEU A 89 -3.85 -7.86 -9.99
CA LEU A 89 -3.79 -7.86 -11.45
C LEU A 89 -2.94 -9.01 -11.99
N ILE A 90 -1.93 -9.41 -11.22
CA ILE A 90 -0.97 -10.45 -11.60
C ILE A 90 -1.29 -11.82 -10.98
N VAL A 91 -2.42 -11.97 -10.28
CA VAL A 91 -2.86 -13.31 -9.84
C VAL A 91 -3.30 -14.11 -11.07
N PRO A 92 -2.69 -15.28 -11.35
CA PRO A 92 -3.00 -16.08 -12.53
C PRO A 92 -4.45 -16.55 -12.67
N THR A 93 -5.25 -16.58 -11.59
CA THR A 93 -6.66 -17.01 -11.58
C THR A 93 -7.60 -16.09 -12.35
N VAL A 94 -7.19 -14.86 -12.71
CA VAL A 94 -8.03 -13.84 -13.36
C VAL A 94 -8.14 -14.06 -14.90
N GLU A 95 -7.91 -15.29 -15.39
CA GLU A 95 -7.93 -15.66 -16.83
C GLU A 95 -9.22 -15.22 -17.55
N ASN A 96 -10.36 -15.23 -16.84
CA ASN A 96 -11.66 -14.88 -17.40
C ASN A 96 -11.78 -13.41 -17.87
N ASN A 97 -10.82 -12.55 -17.53
CA ASN A 97 -10.80 -11.14 -17.95
C ASN A 97 -9.76 -10.84 -19.04
N LEU A 98 -9.08 -11.84 -19.62
CA LEU A 98 -8.12 -11.60 -20.69
C LEU A 98 -8.82 -11.50 -22.07
N PRO A 99 -8.35 -10.58 -22.95
CA PRO A 99 -8.83 -10.53 -24.33
C PRO A 99 -8.67 -11.87 -25.05
N LYS A 100 -9.61 -12.19 -25.95
CA LYS A 100 -9.54 -13.38 -26.80
C LYS A 100 -8.54 -13.22 -27.95
N ASP A 101 -8.34 -11.98 -28.41
CA ASP A 101 -7.32 -11.64 -29.39
C ASP A 101 -5.93 -11.73 -28.76
N GLU A 102 -5.01 -12.42 -29.43
CA GLU A 102 -3.68 -12.73 -28.90
C GLU A 102 -2.79 -11.48 -28.74
N LYS A 103 -2.93 -10.51 -29.65
CA LYS A 103 -2.16 -9.26 -29.58
C LYS A 103 -2.64 -8.38 -28.42
N GLU A 104 -3.95 -8.22 -28.28
CA GLU A 104 -4.54 -7.48 -27.15
C GLU A 104 -4.31 -8.21 -25.82
N LYS A 105 -4.32 -9.55 -25.81
CA LYS A 105 -3.96 -10.35 -24.64
C LYS A 105 -2.53 -10.08 -24.19
N ASN A 106 -1.57 -10.11 -25.12
CA ASN A 106 -0.17 -9.84 -24.81
C ASN A 106 0.04 -8.41 -24.31
N LYS A 107 -0.67 -7.44 -24.91
CA LYS A 107 -0.65 -6.05 -24.46
C LYS A 107 -1.17 -5.90 -23.03
N GLU A 108 -2.27 -6.57 -22.71
CA GLU A 108 -2.87 -6.55 -21.37
C GLU A 108 -1.99 -7.25 -20.32
N ILE A 109 -1.39 -8.40 -20.66
CA ILE A 109 -0.42 -9.10 -19.78
C ILE A 109 0.77 -8.18 -19.46
N ASN A 110 1.35 -7.53 -20.47
CA ASN A 110 2.47 -6.63 -20.29
C ASN A 110 2.09 -5.40 -19.45
N ARG A 111 0.91 -4.82 -19.69
CA ARG A 111 0.41 -3.70 -18.89
C ARG A 111 0.30 -4.08 -17.41
N ARG A 112 -0.29 -5.24 -17.11
CA ARG A 112 -0.43 -5.73 -15.73
C ARG A 112 0.92 -5.95 -15.05
N ASP A 113 1.91 -6.52 -15.75
CA ASP A 113 3.26 -6.70 -15.19
C ASP A 113 3.92 -5.34 -14.90
N VAL A 114 3.79 -4.38 -15.81
CA VAL A 114 4.34 -3.02 -15.64
C VAL A 114 3.69 -2.31 -14.46
N ASP A 115 2.36 -2.24 -14.41
CA ASP A 115 1.62 -1.57 -13.35
C ASP A 115 1.96 -2.16 -11.97
N PHE A 116 2.05 -3.49 -11.87
CA PHE A 116 2.50 -4.16 -10.65
C PHE A 116 3.95 -3.81 -10.30
N CYS A 117 4.87 -3.88 -11.27
CA CYS A 117 6.28 -3.60 -11.02
C CYS A 117 6.51 -2.18 -10.53
N GLU A 118 5.82 -1.19 -11.11
CA GLU A 118 5.91 0.21 -10.67
C GLU A 118 5.47 0.36 -9.21
N ALA A 119 4.30 -0.19 -8.85
CA ALA A 119 3.80 -0.15 -7.48
C ALA A 119 4.72 -0.88 -6.49
N PHE A 120 5.17 -2.09 -6.84
CA PHE A 120 6.10 -2.88 -6.04
C PHE A 120 7.44 -2.16 -5.81
N ASN A 121 7.98 -1.52 -6.86
CA ASN A 121 9.22 -0.78 -6.77
C ASN A 121 9.09 0.46 -5.87
N GLU A 122 7.99 1.20 -5.97
CA GLU A 122 7.77 2.35 -5.09
C GLU A 122 7.59 1.92 -3.62
N PHE A 123 6.87 0.83 -3.36
CA PHE A 123 6.77 0.26 -2.01
C PHE A 123 8.13 -0.15 -1.45
N THR A 124 8.88 -0.99 -2.17
CA THR A 124 10.21 -1.47 -1.72
C THR A 124 11.21 -0.32 -1.55
N LYS A 125 11.12 0.71 -2.38
CA LYS A 125 11.94 1.93 -2.25
C LYS A 125 11.61 2.70 -0.98
N VAL A 126 10.33 2.91 -0.66
CA VAL A 126 9.93 3.56 0.60
C VAL A 126 10.36 2.73 1.81
N GLN A 127 10.13 1.41 1.77
CA GLN A 127 10.51 0.48 2.82
C GLN A 127 12.02 0.56 3.13
N ARG A 128 12.88 0.53 2.10
CA ARG A 128 14.33 0.63 2.27
C ARG A 128 14.81 2.01 2.69
N LYS A 129 14.18 3.06 2.14
CA LYS A 129 14.57 4.46 2.39
C LYS A 129 14.47 4.83 3.87
N TYR A 130 13.46 4.31 4.56
CA TYR A 130 13.21 4.64 5.96
C TYR A 130 13.35 3.42 6.90
N MET A 131 13.89 2.30 6.42
CA MET A 131 14.13 1.08 7.21
C MET A 131 14.76 1.34 8.60
N PRO A 132 15.76 2.23 8.78
CA PRO A 132 16.34 2.49 10.10
C PRO A 132 15.39 3.12 11.13
N PHE A 133 14.21 3.59 10.70
CA PHE A 133 13.23 4.28 11.54
C PHE A 133 11.97 3.45 11.80
N TYR A 134 11.86 2.27 11.20
CA TYR A 134 10.74 1.38 11.41
C TYR A 134 10.99 0.44 12.60
N ASP A 135 9.91 0.06 13.25
CA ASP A 135 9.92 -0.97 14.28
C ASP A 135 10.27 -2.32 13.64
N ASP A 136 11.06 -3.15 14.34
CA ASP A 136 11.56 -4.43 13.81
C ASP A 136 10.45 -5.34 13.27
N ASN A 137 9.29 -5.36 13.94
CA ASN A 137 8.15 -6.15 13.48
C ASN A 137 7.60 -5.64 12.14
N ILE A 138 7.55 -4.32 11.92
CA ILE A 138 7.13 -3.73 10.64
C ILE A 138 8.12 -4.14 9.55
N ILE A 139 9.42 -4.10 9.84
CA ILE A 139 10.47 -4.49 8.89
C ILE A 139 10.29 -5.96 8.48
N VAL A 140 10.20 -6.87 9.46
CA VAL A 140 10.06 -8.32 9.20
C VAL A 140 8.80 -8.63 8.39
N GLU A 141 7.65 -8.05 8.75
CA GLU A 141 6.40 -8.30 8.04
C GLU A 141 6.45 -7.72 6.61
N THR A 142 6.98 -6.51 6.43
CA THR A 142 7.10 -5.91 5.09
C THR A 142 8.10 -6.64 4.20
N ASP A 143 9.21 -7.15 4.74
CA ASP A 143 10.16 -7.99 3.99
C ASP A 143 9.51 -9.31 3.53
N ASN A 144 8.75 -9.97 4.40
CA ASN A 144 8.00 -11.18 4.03
C ASN A 144 6.99 -10.91 2.90
N MET A 145 6.30 -9.77 2.96
CA MET A 145 5.35 -9.36 1.91
C MET A 145 6.07 -9.04 0.59
N ILE A 146 7.27 -8.44 0.63
CA ILE A 146 8.10 -8.21 -0.55
C ILE A 146 8.42 -9.53 -1.25
N ASP A 147 8.80 -10.57 -0.49
CA ASP A 147 9.08 -11.90 -1.01
C ASP A 147 7.84 -12.57 -1.62
N GLU A 148 6.70 -12.48 -0.92
CA GLU A 148 5.41 -13.00 -1.39
C GLU A 148 4.97 -12.35 -2.72
N MET A 149 5.04 -11.02 -2.81
CA MET A 149 4.78 -10.26 -4.04
C MET A 149 5.73 -10.66 -5.18
N GLY A 150 7.01 -10.84 -4.86
CA GLY A 150 8.02 -11.31 -5.81
C GLY A 150 7.67 -12.69 -6.38
N LYS A 151 7.24 -13.62 -5.53
CA LYS A 151 6.78 -14.96 -5.95
C LYS A 151 5.55 -14.90 -6.86
N LEU A 152 4.54 -14.09 -6.52
CA LEU A 152 3.36 -13.91 -7.38
C LEU A 152 3.74 -13.46 -8.78
N ARG A 153 4.66 -12.49 -8.89
CA ARG A 153 5.14 -12.03 -10.19
C ARG A 153 5.84 -13.14 -10.98
N ILE A 154 6.65 -13.97 -10.31
CA ILE A 154 7.30 -15.12 -10.97
C ILE A 154 6.25 -16.08 -11.53
N PHE A 155 5.24 -16.45 -10.73
CA PHE A 155 4.14 -17.31 -11.20
C PHE A 155 3.38 -16.69 -12.37
N PHE A 156 3.08 -15.39 -12.33
CA PHE A 156 2.44 -14.67 -13.42
C PHE A 156 3.25 -14.77 -14.72
N ARG A 157 4.56 -14.50 -14.65
CA ARG A 157 5.44 -14.57 -15.82
C ARG A 157 5.57 -15.99 -16.36
N TYR A 158 5.67 -17.01 -15.51
CA TYR A 158 5.68 -18.42 -15.95
C TYR A 158 4.35 -18.90 -16.54
N LYS A 159 3.23 -18.31 -16.13
CA LYS A 159 1.93 -18.65 -16.70
C LYS A 159 1.74 -18.08 -18.11
N TYR A 160 2.18 -16.83 -18.31
CA TYR A 160 1.77 -16.01 -19.45
C TYR A 160 2.89 -15.56 -20.39
N VAL A 161 4.12 -15.42 -19.91
CA VAL A 161 5.26 -14.92 -20.69
C VAL A 161 6.20 -16.06 -21.07
N ASP A 162 6.66 -16.83 -20.09
CA ASP A 162 7.49 -18.02 -20.29
C ASP A 162 6.63 -19.28 -20.11
N THR A 163 5.83 -19.56 -21.14
CA THR A 163 4.80 -20.62 -21.10
C THR A 163 5.36 -22.03 -21.01
N SER A 164 6.69 -22.21 -21.11
CA SER A 164 7.36 -23.50 -20.87
C SER A 164 7.13 -24.02 -19.45
N MET A 165 6.88 -23.11 -18.50
CA MET A 165 6.63 -23.41 -17.08
C MET A 165 5.15 -23.39 -16.71
N ARG A 166 4.22 -23.27 -17.67
CA ARG A 166 2.78 -23.15 -17.38
C ARG A 166 2.24 -24.30 -16.55
N SER A 167 2.61 -25.54 -16.86
CA SER A 167 2.15 -26.73 -16.13
C SER A 167 2.61 -26.74 -14.67
N PHE A 168 3.81 -26.22 -14.40
CA PHE A 168 4.29 -26.01 -13.04
C PHE A 168 3.39 -25.01 -12.31
N VAL A 169 3.09 -23.85 -12.91
CA VAL A 169 2.19 -22.87 -12.29
C VAL A 169 0.80 -23.44 -12.01
N ASP A 170 0.25 -24.22 -12.95
CA ASP A 170 -1.06 -24.86 -12.79
C ASP A 170 -1.09 -25.85 -11.61
N SER A 171 0.05 -26.45 -11.25
CA SER A 171 0.18 -27.29 -10.05
C SER A 171 0.29 -26.49 -8.74
N GLN A 172 0.65 -25.21 -8.80
CA GLN A 172 0.87 -24.34 -7.64
C GLN A 172 -0.31 -23.40 -7.34
N MET A 173 -1.47 -23.59 -7.98
CA MET A 173 -2.62 -22.68 -7.83
C MET A 173 -3.07 -22.48 -6.37
N LYS A 174 -2.99 -23.51 -5.52
CA LYS A 174 -3.30 -23.38 -4.09
C LYS A 174 -2.31 -22.49 -3.35
N GLU A 175 -1.02 -22.59 -3.68
CA GLU A 175 0.00 -21.72 -3.08
C GLU A 175 -0.22 -20.28 -3.52
N ILE A 176 -0.53 -20.05 -4.79
CA ILE A 176 -0.83 -18.73 -5.35
C ILE A 176 -2.02 -18.08 -4.63
N GLU A 177 -3.11 -18.82 -4.43
CA GLU A 177 -4.28 -18.35 -3.68
C GLU A 177 -3.93 -18.03 -2.22
N MET A 178 -3.14 -18.90 -1.57
CA MET A 178 -2.68 -18.68 -0.20
C MET A 178 -1.82 -17.42 -0.09
N ILE A 179 -0.86 -17.22 -1.00
CA ILE A 179 -0.02 -16.01 -1.02
C ILE A 179 -0.89 -14.77 -1.19
N HIS A 180 -1.87 -14.80 -2.10
CA HIS A 180 -2.75 -13.65 -2.31
C HIS A 180 -3.57 -13.29 -1.06
N ASN A 181 -4.12 -14.31 -0.37
CA ASN A 181 -4.85 -14.10 0.88
C ASN A 181 -3.93 -13.59 2.00
N ASN A 182 -2.73 -14.18 2.13
CA ASN A 182 -1.73 -13.75 3.10
C ASN A 182 -1.34 -12.27 2.90
N LEU A 183 -1.13 -11.83 1.66
CA LEU A 183 -0.82 -10.43 1.38
C LEU A 183 -1.93 -9.49 1.88
N THR A 184 -3.20 -9.87 1.71
CA THR A 184 -4.33 -9.07 2.21
C THR A 184 -4.35 -9.03 3.74
N ASP A 185 -4.20 -10.17 4.40
CA ASP A 185 -4.21 -10.26 5.86
C ASP A 185 -3.00 -9.57 6.50
N ASN A 186 -1.82 -9.75 5.91
CA ASN A 186 -0.57 -9.11 6.34
C ASN A 186 -0.62 -7.59 6.16
N THR A 187 -1.30 -7.10 5.11
CA THR A 187 -1.56 -5.65 4.96
C THR A 187 -2.35 -5.13 6.15
N LYS A 188 -3.46 -5.79 6.50
CA LYS A 188 -4.29 -5.42 7.66
C LYS A 188 -3.47 -5.45 8.95
N LYS A 189 -2.65 -6.50 9.12
CA LYS A 189 -1.75 -6.66 10.26
C LYS A 189 -0.74 -5.52 10.37
N VAL A 190 -0.04 -5.17 9.29
CA VAL A 190 0.93 -4.07 9.26
C VAL A 190 0.23 -2.74 9.52
N SER A 191 -0.90 -2.46 8.86
CA SER A 191 -1.67 -1.23 9.13
C SER A 191 -2.08 -1.11 10.60
N ASN A 192 -2.49 -2.21 11.24
CA ASN A 192 -2.83 -2.24 12.66
C ASN A 192 -1.61 -2.08 13.56
N MET A 193 -0.45 -2.66 13.22
CA MET A 193 0.80 -2.43 13.94
C MET A 193 1.18 -0.94 13.91
N ILE A 194 1.11 -0.33 12.72
CA ILE A 194 1.35 1.10 12.55
C ILE A 194 0.39 1.93 13.41
N LYS A 195 -0.90 1.59 13.40
CA LYS A 195 -1.91 2.23 14.24
C LYS A 195 -1.56 2.13 15.72
N ASN A 196 -1.24 0.93 16.21
CA ASN A 196 -0.90 0.68 17.61
C ASN A 196 0.35 1.43 18.08
N ILE A 197 1.33 1.67 17.21
CA ILE A 197 2.49 2.51 17.53
C ILE A 197 2.03 3.90 17.95
N PHE A 198 1.07 4.49 17.22
CA PHE A 198 0.55 5.82 17.53
C PHE A 198 -0.42 5.82 18.71
N ASP A 199 -1.23 4.77 18.88
CA ASP A 199 -2.14 4.63 20.03
C ASP A 199 -1.35 4.49 21.35
N ASN A 200 -0.27 3.72 21.37
CA ASN A 200 0.58 3.61 22.57
C ASN A 200 1.34 4.92 22.90
N GLU A 201 1.65 5.75 21.90
CA GLU A 201 2.24 7.08 22.11
C GLU A 201 1.20 8.10 22.66
N LEU A 202 -0.10 7.81 22.57
CA LEU A 202 -1.17 8.56 23.26
C LEU A 202 -1.35 8.11 24.72
N ASP A 203 -1.39 6.80 24.95
CA ASP A 203 -1.68 6.21 26.27
C ASP A 203 -0.49 6.30 27.26
N SER A 204 0.72 6.57 26.76
CA SER A 204 1.92 6.77 27.58
C SER A 204 2.06 8.18 28.18
N LYS A 205 1.03 9.02 28.04
CA LYS A 205 0.93 10.37 28.65
C LYS A 205 -0.16 10.43 29.70
#